data_AF-A0AAW3QTG3-F1
#
_entry.id   AF-A0AAW3QTG3-F1
#
_cell.length_a   1.000
_cell.length_b   1.000
_cell.length_c   1.000
_cell.angle_alpha   90.00
_cell.angle_beta   90.00
_cell.angle_gamma   90.00
#
_symmetry.space_group_name_H-M   'P 1'
#
loop_
_entity.id
_entity.type
_entity.pdbx_description
1 polymer ?
#
loop_
_entity_poly.entity_id
_entity_poly.type
_entity_poly.pdbx_seq_one_letter_code
_entity_poly.pdbx_strand_id
1 'polypeptide(L)'
;MTHNQSKARTATVAGLARLAGLAAITGTDAITADSVTLCAPPADARLVGLCADLGATERERHRQIGAARNLPAVQLGGLLARRQVLIAEVCDMKAATREGLKAKARAVRLVLGDAVVPRNMREALMRSLLEDMQGGLL
;
A
#
# COMPACT_ATOMS: atom_id res chain seq x y z
N MET A 1 -24.99 9.33 1.76
CA MET A 1 -23.67 9.17 2.42
C MET A 1 -22.46 9.54 1.53
N THR A 2 -22.64 10.00 0.28
CA THR A 2 -21.56 10.29 -0.69
C THR A 2 -20.91 11.68 -0.56
N HIS A 3 -21.53 12.60 0.19
CA HIS A 3 -21.12 14.00 0.23
C HIS A 3 -19.89 14.27 1.13
N ASN A 4 -19.69 13.48 2.19
CA ASN A 4 -18.57 13.68 3.14
C ASN A 4 -17.23 13.13 2.61
N GLN A 5 -17.24 12.05 1.82
CA GLN A 5 -16.02 11.54 1.16
C GLN A 5 -15.46 12.50 0.12
N SER A 6 -16.35 13.22 -0.58
CA SER A 6 -15.95 14.24 -1.56
C SER A 6 -15.18 15.35 -0.87
N LYS A 7 -15.74 15.94 0.20
CA LYS A 7 -15.12 17.03 0.98
C LYS A 7 -13.78 16.63 1.61
N ALA A 8 -13.68 15.41 2.15
CA ALA A 8 -12.43 14.91 2.71
C ALA A 8 -11.34 14.81 1.63
N ARG A 9 -11.66 14.27 0.45
CA ARG A 9 -10.72 14.22 -0.68
C ARG A 9 -10.30 15.60 -1.17
N THR A 10 -11.22 16.56 -1.26
CA THR A 10 -10.88 17.93 -1.68
C THR A 10 -9.96 18.61 -0.67
N ALA A 11 -10.20 18.41 0.63
CA ALA A 11 -9.35 18.95 1.70
C ALA A 11 -7.94 18.34 1.66
N THR A 12 -7.82 17.03 1.44
CA THR A 12 -6.51 16.36 1.33
C THR A 12 -5.73 16.82 0.10
N VAL A 13 -6.40 16.96 -1.06
CA VAL A 13 -5.76 17.45 -2.29
C VAL A 13 -5.33 18.91 -2.16
N ALA A 14 -6.16 19.76 -1.54
CA ALA A 14 -5.80 21.15 -1.26
C ALA A 14 -4.63 21.26 -0.27
N GLY A 15 -4.59 20.39 0.75
CA GLY A 15 -3.48 20.31 1.71
C GLY A 15 -2.16 19.91 1.05
N LEU A 16 -2.19 18.88 0.19
CA LEU A 16 -1.01 18.43 -0.57
C LEU A 16 -0.51 19.49 -1.57
N ALA A 17 -1.43 20.19 -2.25
CA ALA A 17 -1.07 21.26 -3.17
C ALA A 17 -0.43 22.47 -2.45
N ARG A 18 -0.91 22.80 -1.23
CA ARG A 18 -0.29 23.84 -0.40
C ARG A 18 1.11 23.44 0.06
N LEU A 19 1.32 22.18 0.45
CA LEU A 19 2.65 21.66 0.84
C LEU A 19 3.62 21.67 -0.34
N ALA A 20 3.18 21.27 -1.55
CA ALA A 20 3.99 21.33 -2.76
C ALA A 20 4.33 22.77 -3.18
N GLY A 21 3.38 23.70 -3.04
CA GLY A 21 3.60 25.13 -3.30
C GLY A 21 4.58 25.76 -2.32
N LEU A 22 4.49 25.42 -1.03
CA LEU A 22 5.44 25.87 0.00
C LEU A 22 6.86 25.34 -0.27
N ALA A 23 7.00 24.08 -0.68
CA ALA A 23 8.30 23.49 -1.04
C ALA A 23 8.91 24.12 -2.30
N ALA A 24 8.09 24.54 -3.27
CA ALA A 24 8.55 25.22 -4.48
C ALA A 24 8.99 26.67 -4.24
N ILE A 25 8.40 27.36 -3.25
CA ILE A 25 8.71 28.75 -2.92
C ILE A 25 9.97 28.87 -2.04
N THR A 26 10.20 27.88 -1.17
CA THR A 26 11.22 27.98 -0.10
C THR A 26 12.58 27.38 -0.44
N GLY A 27 12.77 26.84 -1.65
CA GLY A 27 14.09 26.45 -2.16
C GLY A 27 14.92 25.63 -1.19
N THR A 28 14.55 24.36 -0.97
CA THR A 28 15.29 23.26 -0.29
C THR A 28 15.94 23.47 1.09
N ASP A 29 16.13 24.69 1.62
CA ASP A 29 17.02 24.92 2.76
C ASP A 29 16.37 25.48 4.04
N ALA A 30 15.06 25.67 4.10
CA ALA A 30 14.42 26.07 5.35
C ALA A 30 12.96 25.66 5.46
N ILE A 31 12.71 24.35 5.60
CA ILE A 31 11.56 23.91 6.40
C ILE A 31 12.09 23.67 7.81
N THR A 32 12.36 24.75 8.55
CA THR A 32 12.50 24.67 10.00
C THR A 32 11.15 24.26 10.54
N ALA A 33 11.06 23.00 10.92
CA ALA A 33 9.87 22.29 11.35
C ALA A 33 9.38 22.73 12.74
N ASP A 34 9.33 24.03 13.01
CA ASP A 34 8.70 24.56 14.20
C ASP A 34 7.25 24.91 13.85
N SER A 35 6.32 24.19 14.48
CA SER A 35 4.86 24.31 14.40
C SER A 35 4.11 23.63 13.25
N VAL A 36 4.70 22.63 12.57
CA VAL A 36 3.88 21.51 12.10
C VAL A 36 3.88 20.53 13.26
N THR A 37 2.79 20.46 14.02
CA THR A 37 2.53 19.31 14.86
C THR A 37 2.66 18.08 13.95
N LEU A 38 3.80 17.41 14.01
CA LEU A 38 4.01 16.10 13.41
C LEU A 38 3.02 15.19 14.10
N CYS A 39 1.79 15.17 13.59
CA CYS A 39 0.83 14.12 13.92
C CYS A 39 1.60 12.83 13.71
N ALA A 40 1.78 12.07 14.79
CA ALA A 40 2.36 10.75 14.69
C ALA A 40 1.67 10.04 13.51
N PRO A 41 2.44 9.42 12.60
CA PRO A 41 1.85 8.78 11.43
C PRO A 41 0.74 7.86 11.92
N PRO A 42 -0.44 7.87 11.26
CA PRO A 42 -1.56 7.07 11.72
C PRO A 42 -1.11 5.63 11.90
N ALA A 43 -1.61 4.95 12.94
CA ALA A 43 -1.30 3.56 13.16
C ALA A 43 -1.56 2.77 11.86
N ASP A 44 -0.61 1.91 11.50
CA ASP A 44 -0.54 1.15 10.24
C ASP A 44 -0.28 1.94 8.94
N ALA A 45 0.10 3.22 8.97
CA ALA A 45 0.38 4.00 7.75
C ALA A 45 1.34 3.28 6.78
N ARG A 46 2.40 2.67 7.32
CA ARG A 46 3.38 1.89 6.55
C ARG A 46 2.77 0.62 5.97
N LEU A 47 1.98 -0.13 6.75
CA LEU A 47 1.28 -1.33 6.27
C LEU A 47 0.31 -0.99 5.14
N VAL A 48 -0.43 0.11 5.27
CA VAL A 48 -1.35 0.60 4.22
C VAL A 48 -0.58 0.98 2.96
N GLY A 49 0.59 1.64 3.09
CA GLY A 49 1.48 1.94 1.97
C GLY A 49 1.96 0.68 1.24
N LEU A 50 2.46 -0.31 1.98
CA LEU A 50 2.90 -1.59 1.42
C LEU A 50 1.77 -2.34 0.70
N CYS A 51 0.56 -2.33 1.28
CA CYS A 51 -0.62 -2.92 0.64
C CYS A 51 -0.99 -2.19 -0.67
N ALA A 52 -0.82 -0.87 -0.72
CA ALA A 52 -1.07 -0.08 -1.93
C ALA A 52 -0.02 -0.37 -3.02
N ASP A 53 1.25 -0.48 -2.65
CA ASP A 53 2.36 -0.80 -3.56
C ASP A 53 2.23 -2.23 -4.12
N LEU A 54 1.82 -3.18 -3.28
CA LEU A 54 1.51 -4.54 -3.71
C LEU A 54 0.34 -4.54 -4.72
N GLY A 55 -0.74 -3.80 -4.42
CA GLY A 55 -1.87 -3.63 -5.35
C GLY A 55 -1.52 -2.89 -6.65
N ALA A 56 -0.55 -1.98 -6.65
CA ALA A 56 -0.04 -1.35 -7.86
C ALA A 56 0.79 -2.32 -8.70
N THR A 57 1.68 -3.07 -8.05
CA THR A 57 2.55 -4.09 -8.69
C THR A 57 1.71 -5.16 -9.37
N GLU A 58 0.66 -5.65 -8.70
CA GLU A 58 -0.22 -6.66 -9.28
C GLU A 58 -1.06 -6.12 -10.45
N ARG A 59 -1.54 -4.88 -10.38
CA ARG A 59 -2.26 -4.27 -11.52
C ARG A 59 -1.34 -4.11 -12.72
N GLU A 60 -0.10 -3.70 -12.50
CA GLU A 60 0.91 -3.60 -13.56
C GLU A 60 1.19 -4.97 -14.17
N ARG A 61 1.36 -6.01 -13.35
CA ARG A 61 1.50 -7.39 -13.81
C ARG A 61 0.32 -7.85 -14.67
N HIS A 62 -0.91 -7.61 -14.22
CA HIS A 62 -2.10 -7.98 -14.98
C HIS A 62 -2.20 -7.24 -16.32
N ARG A 63 -1.85 -5.95 -16.37
CA ARG A 63 -1.80 -5.19 -17.63
C ARG A 63 -0.75 -5.76 -18.58
N GLN A 64 0.42 -6.10 -18.04
CA GLN A 64 1.54 -6.63 -18.81
C GLN A 64 1.23 -8.01 -19.42
N ILE A 65 0.62 -8.91 -18.65
CA ILE A 65 0.17 -10.23 -19.11
C ILE A 65 -1.00 -10.09 -20.10
N GLY A 66 -2.01 -9.27 -19.74
CA GLY A 66 -3.23 -9.09 -20.55
C GLY A 66 -2.99 -8.38 -21.87
N ALA A 67 -1.94 -7.56 -21.98
CA ALA A 67 -1.58 -6.87 -23.22
C ALA A 67 -0.79 -7.75 -24.21
N ALA A 68 -0.55 -9.03 -23.91
CA ALA A 68 0.26 -9.96 -24.73
C ALA A 68 1.60 -9.35 -25.19
N ARG A 69 2.17 -8.44 -24.38
CA ARG A 69 3.43 -7.77 -24.72
C ARG A 69 4.56 -8.76 -24.46
N ASN A 70 5.47 -8.86 -25.43
CA ASN A 70 6.75 -9.54 -25.26
C ASN A 70 7.59 -8.75 -24.25
N LEU A 71 7.36 -8.99 -22.96
CA LEU A 71 8.18 -8.39 -21.92
C LEU A 71 9.56 -9.06 -21.92
N PRO A 72 10.65 -8.27 -21.88
CA PRO A 72 11.96 -8.80 -21.58
C PRO A 72 11.92 -9.59 -20.28
N ALA A 73 12.50 -10.79 -20.26
CA ALA A 73 12.54 -11.66 -19.09
C ALA A 73 13.09 -10.96 -17.84
N VAL A 74 14.02 -10.02 -18.02
CA VAL A 74 14.58 -9.17 -16.96
C VAL A 74 13.52 -8.29 -16.29
N GLN A 75 12.62 -7.69 -17.07
CA GLN A 75 11.58 -6.83 -16.54
C GLN A 75 10.51 -7.64 -15.79
N LEU A 76 10.13 -8.79 -16.34
CA LEU A 76 9.22 -9.72 -15.66
C LEU A 76 9.85 -10.27 -14.37
N GLY A 77 11.13 -10.64 -14.41
CA GLY A 77 11.89 -11.10 -13.24
C GLY A 77 11.95 -10.03 -12.14
N GLY A 78 12.24 -8.77 -12.50
CA GLY A 78 12.23 -7.65 -11.56
C GLY A 78 10.86 -7.40 -10.93
N LEU A 79 9.78 -7.50 -11.72
CA LEU A 79 8.42 -7.36 -11.23
C LEU A 79 8.05 -8.48 -10.23
N LEU A 80 8.41 -9.72 -10.54
CA LEU A 80 8.19 -10.88 -9.66
C LEU A 80 9.02 -10.79 -8.37
N ALA A 81 10.28 -10.34 -8.46
CA ALA A 81 11.12 -10.13 -7.28
C ALA A 81 10.54 -9.04 -6.36
N ARG A 82 10.15 -7.88 -6.91
CA ARG A 82 9.49 -6.81 -6.15
C ARG A 82 8.21 -7.31 -5.48
N ARG A 83 7.39 -8.09 -6.20
CA ARG A 83 6.18 -8.71 -5.67
C ARG A 83 6.48 -9.59 -4.45
N GLN A 84 7.50 -10.45 -4.52
CA GLN A 84 7.86 -11.33 -3.42
C GLN A 84 8.29 -10.57 -2.17
N VAL A 85 9.10 -9.52 -2.35
CA VAL A 85 9.52 -8.63 -1.25
C VAL A 85 8.31 -7.97 -0.59
N LEU A 86 7.41 -7.38 -1.38
CA LEU A 86 6.20 -6.73 -0.85
C LEU A 86 5.28 -7.71 -0.12
N ILE A 87 5.14 -8.93 -0.62
CA ILE A 87 4.35 -9.99 0.05
C ILE A 87 4.97 -10.33 1.41
N ALA A 88 6.29 -10.52 1.47
CA ALA A 88 6.99 -10.81 2.72
C ALA A 88 6.82 -9.67 3.74
N GLU A 89 7.05 -8.42 3.32
CA GLU A 89 6.91 -7.26 4.20
C GLU A 89 5.47 -7.08 4.72
N VAL A 90 4.45 -7.34 3.88
CA VAL A 90 3.03 -7.32 4.32
C VAL A 90 2.72 -8.45 5.29
N CYS A 91 3.34 -9.63 5.12
CA CYS A 91 3.17 -10.75 6.05
C CYS A 91 3.80 -10.47 7.43
N ASP A 92 4.96 -9.82 7.46
CA ASP A 92 5.70 -9.53 8.68
C ASP A 92 5.10 -8.38 9.50
N MET A 93 4.38 -7.47 8.85
CA MET A 93 3.71 -6.35 9.51
C MET A 93 2.31 -6.72 10.01
N LYS A 94 2.10 -6.57 11.33
CA LYS A 94 0.78 -6.70 11.95
C LYS A 94 -0.10 -5.47 11.71
N ALA A 95 -1.38 -5.69 11.49
CA ALA A 95 -2.39 -4.63 11.49
C ALA A 95 -2.85 -4.32 12.92
N ALA A 96 -2.59 -3.12 13.42
CA ALA A 96 -3.06 -2.65 14.73
C ALA A 96 -4.45 -1.99 14.67
N THR A 97 -4.93 -1.65 13.48
CA THR A 97 -6.17 -0.92 13.26
C THR A 97 -7.11 -1.63 12.30
N ARG A 98 -8.40 -1.31 12.38
CA ARG A 98 -9.41 -1.79 11.43
C ARG A 98 -9.11 -1.38 9.99
N GLU A 99 -8.54 -0.20 9.76
CA GLU A 99 -8.19 0.25 8.42
C GLU A 99 -6.95 -0.47 7.88
N GLY A 100 -5.93 -0.73 8.71
CA GLY A 100 -4.81 -1.60 8.39
C GLY A 100 -5.27 -3.02 8.03
N LEU A 101 -6.18 -3.59 8.82
CA LEU A 101 -6.73 -4.91 8.58
C LEU A 101 -7.52 -4.97 7.26
N LYS A 102 -8.34 -3.96 6.96
CA LYS A 102 -9.03 -3.85 5.67
C LYS A 102 -8.06 -3.73 4.50
N ALA A 103 -6.98 -2.95 4.64
CA ALA A 103 -5.97 -2.79 3.60
C ALA A 103 -5.27 -4.13 3.32
N LYS A 104 -4.84 -4.83 4.39
CA LYS A 104 -4.20 -6.14 4.31
C LYS A 104 -5.13 -7.18 3.69
N ALA A 105 -6.38 -7.27 4.13
CA ALA A 105 -7.38 -8.18 3.55
C ALA A 105 -7.61 -7.94 2.06
N ARG A 106 -7.66 -6.67 1.62
CA ARG A 106 -7.81 -6.31 0.20
C ARG A 106 -6.58 -6.73 -0.61
N ALA A 107 -5.38 -6.48 -0.08
CA ALA A 107 -4.13 -6.87 -0.74
C ALA A 107 -4.03 -8.40 -0.85
N VAL A 108 -4.29 -9.13 0.23
CA VAL A 108 -4.32 -10.60 0.25
C VAL A 108 -5.31 -11.13 -0.78
N ARG A 109 -6.56 -10.64 -0.81
CA ARG A 109 -7.56 -11.09 -1.80
C ARG A 109 -7.07 -10.89 -3.24
N LEU A 110 -6.40 -9.79 -3.50
CA LEU A 110 -5.90 -9.45 -4.83
C LEU A 110 -4.75 -10.38 -5.26
N VAL A 111 -3.85 -10.71 -4.34
CA VAL A 111 -2.78 -11.69 -4.57
C VAL A 111 -3.36 -13.10 -4.75
N LEU A 112 -4.28 -13.54 -3.88
CA LEU A 112 -4.86 -14.88 -3.94
C LEU A 112 -5.73 -15.14 -5.18
N GLY A 113 -6.32 -14.08 -5.75
CA GLY A 113 -7.05 -14.13 -7.02
C GLY A 113 -6.15 -14.39 -8.23
N ASP A 114 -4.83 -14.29 -8.08
CA ASP A 114 -3.86 -14.63 -9.10
C ASP A 114 -3.43 -16.10 -9.00
N ALA A 115 -3.51 -16.82 -10.13
CA ALA A 115 -3.17 -18.24 -10.19
C ALA A 115 -1.67 -18.52 -10.00
N VAL A 116 -0.81 -17.48 -10.12
CA VAL A 116 0.65 -17.62 -10.17
C VAL A 116 1.32 -17.45 -8.80
N VAL A 117 0.55 -17.47 -7.69
CA VAL A 117 1.12 -17.37 -6.34
C VAL A 117 1.54 -18.75 -5.83
N PRO A 118 2.82 -18.94 -5.46
CA PRO A 118 3.30 -20.15 -4.81
C PRO A 118 2.49 -20.52 -3.56
N ARG A 119 2.26 -21.81 -3.34
CA ARG A 119 1.42 -22.30 -2.23
C ARG A 119 1.89 -21.81 -0.85
N ASN A 120 3.20 -21.82 -0.61
CA ASN A 120 3.80 -21.34 0.64
C ASN A 120 3.49 -19.86 0.91
N MET A 121 3.54 -19.00 -0.11
CA MET A 121 3.21 -17.58 0.03
C MET A 121 1.71 -17.36 0.27
N ARG A 122 0.86 -18.15 -0.41
CA ARG A 122 -0.59 -18.15 -0.18
C ARG A 122 -0.93 -18.50 1.27
N GLU A 123 -0.34 -19.57 1.80
CA GLU A 123 -0.53 -19.99 3.18
C GLU A 123 0.00 -18.94 4.17
N ALA A 124 1.17 -18.35 3.90
CA ALA A 124 1.73 -17.29 4.74
C ALA A 124 0.82 -16.04 4.80
N LEU A 125 0.32 -15.58 3.65
CA LEU A 125 -0.61 -14.44 3.57
C LEU A 125 -1.92 -14.70 4.30
N MET A 126 -2.50 -15.89 4.13
CA MET A 126 -3.71 -16.29 4.83
C MET A 126 -3.48 -16.38 6.35
N ARG A 127 -2.38 -17.02 6.78
CA ARG A 127 -2.03 -17.14 8.20
C ARG A 127 -1.86 -15.77 8.84
N SER A 128 -1.06 -14.90 8.24
CA SER A 128 -0.79 -13.55 8.72
C SER A 128 -2.07 -12.71 8.83
N LEU A 129 -2.99 -12.82 7.86
CA LEU A 129 -4.29 -12.14 7.93
C LEU A 129 -5.18 -12.70 9.06
N LEU A 130 -5.22 -14.03 9.22
CA LEU A 130 -6.03 -14.67 10.26
C LEU A 130 -5.53 -14.33 11.67
N GLU A 131 -4.20 -14.29 11.86
CA GLU A 131 -3.57 -13.87 13.11
C GLU A 131 -3.93 -12.42 13.47
N ASP A 132 -3.89 -11.50 12.48
CA ASP A 132 -4.30 -10.11 12.70
C ASP A 132 -5.80 -9.98 12.99
N MET A 133 -6.65 -10.80 12.35
CA MET A 133 -8.09 -10.83 12.63
C MET A 133 -8.40 -11.34 14.05
N GLN A 134 -7.67 -12.35 14.52
CA GLN A 134 -7.81 -12.87 15.89
C GLN A 134 -7.35 -11.85 16.92
N GLY A 135 -6.26 -11.13 16.67
CA GLY A 135 -5.74 -10.08 17.56
C GLY A 135 -6.55 -8.78 17.55
N GLY A 136 -7.25 -8.46 16.46
CA GLY A 136 -8.06 -7.25 16.31
C GLY A 136 -9.56 -7.38 16.68
N LEU A 137 -9.99 -8.57 17.12
CA LEU A 137 -11.36 -8.87 17.58
C LEU A 137 -11.50 -8.90 19.11
N LEU A 138 -10.48 -8.46 19.86
CA LEU A 138 -10.54 -8.26 21.32
C LEU A 138 -10.81 -6.80 21.66
#